data_AF-G3TZL8-F1
#
_entry.id   AF-G3TZL8-F1
#
_cell.length_a   1.000
_cell.length_b   1.000
_cell.length_c   1.000
_cell.angle_alpha   90.00
_cell.angle_beta   90.00
_cell.angle_gamma   90.00
#
_symmetry.space_group_name_H-M   'P 1'
#
loop_
_entity.id
_entity.type
_entity.pdbx_description
1 polymer ?
#
loop_
_entity_poly.entity_id
_entity_poly.type
_entity_poly.pdbx_seq_one_letter_code
_entity_poly.pdbx_strand_id
1 'polypeptide(L)'
;FLKWGEFDSISLFWGEYIFYTLTFLRSINIRLATVSDTPGVENLISTLMLSKSILDDLNQYNTACRDPDIEYIRSHYNIEDFIYFGHHQREEHGHLYHFALNPIFRHYTKFFLKEILRLGFKSCLYYPVYSHCRTGKLQSPYAHSLTSALHYLVPVRPRRQIVYPLEKLGINAPSKEVSKDLLNFALNHTNRKLMLEPKITVNAKIVVVGASTVGISFLETLVFW
;
A
#
# COMPACT_ATOMS: atom_id res chain seq x y z
N PHE A 1 -6.81 -8.35 1.84
CA PHE A 1 -7.67 -8.48 0.64
C PHE A 1 -9.06 -8.00 0.99
N LEU A 2 -9.60 -7.00 0.29
CA LEU A 2 -10.97 -6.53 0.51
C LEU A 2 -11.94 -7.43 -0.27
N LYS A 3 -12.88 -8.05 0.43
CA LYS A 3 -14.05 -8.69 -0.18
C LYS A 3 -15.11 -7.63 -0.48
N TRP A 4 -15.66 -7.66 -1.69
CA TRP A 4 -16.97 -7.07 -2.02
C TRP A 4 -17.99 -8.22 -2.04
N GLY A 5 -19.03 -8.13 -1.21
CA GLY A 5 -20.09 -9.13 -1.10
C GLY A 5 -21.37 -8.67 -1.78
N GLU A 6 -21.75 -9.43 -2.81
CA GLU A 6 -23.06 -9.61 -3.47
C GLU A 6 -23.88 -8.37 -3.89
N PHE A 7 -23.91 -8.21 -5.22
CA PHE A 7 -25.02 -7.62 -5.96
C PHE A 7 -26.26 -8.50 -5.76
N ASP A 8 -27.27 -7.97 -5.07
CA ASP A 8 -28.65 -8.38 -5.29
C ASP A 8 -29.53 -7.15 -5.49
N SER A 9 -30.36 -7.22 -6.52
CA SER A 9 -31.26 -6.20 -7.07
C SER A 9 -30.65 -5.11 -7.96
N ILE A 10 -30.20 -5.52 -9.16
CA ILE A 10 -30.34 -4.65 -10.33
C ILE A 10 -31.85 -4.48 -10.57
N SER A 11 -32.36 -3.26 -10.35
CA SER A 11 -33.59 -2.81 -10.97
C SER A 11 -33.26 -1.57 -11.80
N LEU A 12 -32.85 -1.81 -13.05
CA LEU A 12 -32.82 -0.79 -14.10
C LEU A 12 -34.26 -0.59 -14.57
N PHE A 13 -34.88 0.52 -14.20
CA PHE A 13 -36.06 1.04 -14.91
C PHE A 13 -35.68 2.32 -15.65
N TRP A 14 -35.94 2.29 -16.95
CA TRP A 14 -35.83 3.41 -17.88
C TRP A 14 -36.90 4.47 -17.57
N GLY A 15 -36.56 5.76 -17.70
CA GLY A 15 -37.55 6.84 -17.78
C GLY A 15 -37.23 8.08 -16.93
N GLU A 16 -37.01 9.20 -17.62
CA GLU A 16 -37.33 10.58 -17.26
C GLU A 16 -37.21 11.05 -15.79
N TYR A 17 -36.10 11.76 -15.53
CA TYR A 17 -35.78 12.69 -14.44
C TYR A 17 -36.22 12.38 -12.99
N ILE A 18 -35.26 12.06 -12.12
CA ILE A 18 -35.18 12.61 -10.76
C ILE A 18 -33.69 12.70 -10.33
N PHE A 19 -33.26 13.84 -9.80
CA PHE A 19 -31.97 14.00 -9.11
C PHE A 19 -31.99 13.17 -7.82
N TYR A 20 -31.32 12.00 -7.82
CA TYR A 20 -31.10 11.20 -6.63
C TYR A 20 -29.63 11.26 -6.22
N THR A 21 -29.42 11.88 -5.07
CA THR A 21 -28.32 11.74 -4.13
C THR A 21 -27.44 10.51 -4.39
N LEU A 22 -26.18 10.73 -4.77
CA LEU A 22 -25.11 9.73 -4.81
C LEU A 22 -24.73 9.33 -3.37
N THR A 23 -25.67 8.66 -2.69
CA THR A 23 -25.53 8.00 -1.40
C THR A 23 -25.71 6.49 -1.58
N PHE A 24 -25.18 5.93 -2.67
CA PHE A 24 -25.29 4.50 -2.98
C PHE A 24 -23.96 3.76 -2.73
N LEU A 25 -23.46 3.88 -1.50
CA LEU A 25 -22.59 2.91 -0.86
C LEU A 25 -23.11 2.76 0.58
N ARG A 26 -24.36 2.29 0.72
CA ARG A 26 -25.07 2.25 2.01
C ARG A 26 -24.41 1.31 3.05
N SER A 27 -23.56 0.37 2.63
CA SER A 27 -22.73 -0.40 3.55
C SER A 27 -21.55 -1.03 2.81
N ILE A 28 -20.33 -0.63 3.18
CA ILE A 28 -19.11 -1.40 2.86
C ILE A 28 -18.85 -2.28 4.08
N ASN A 29 -18.76 -3.59 3.89
CA ASN A 29 -18.34 -4.52 4.95
C ASN A 29 -16.90 -4.93 4.71
N ILE A 30 -16.02 -4.58 5.65
CA ILE A 30 -14.61 -4.99 5.62
C ILE A 30 -14.44 -6.09 6.66
N ARG A 31 -13.97 -7.24 6.18
CA ARG A 31 -13.60 -8.38 7.02
C ARG A 31 -12.30 -8.99 6.52
N LEU A 32 -11.67 -9.80 7.37
CA LEU A 32 -10.52 -10.60 6.96
C LEU A 32 -10.93 -11.55 5.83
N ALA A 33 -10.03 -11.72 4.86
CA ALA A 33 -10.22 -12.66 3.78
C ALA A 33 -10.08 -14.09 4.30
N THR A 34 -10.96 -14.96 3.85
CA THR A 34 -10.96 -16.39 4.15
C THR A 34 -10.69 -17.20 2.90
N VAL A 35 -10.30 -18.46 3.04
CA VAL A 35 -10.04 -19.36 1.90
C VAL A 35 -11.26 -19.48 0.97
N SER A 36 -12.48 -19.37 1.51
CA SER A 36 -13.73 -19.34 0.74
C SER A 36 -13.89 -18.15 -0.21
N ASP A 37 -13.09 -17.09 -0.06
CA ASP A 37 -13.14 -15.90 -0.91
C ASP A 37 -12.27 -16.05 -2.18
N THR A 38 -11.38 -17.05 -2.21
CA THR A 38 -10.47 -17.32 -3.33
C THR A 38 -11.15 -17.42 -4.70
N PRO A 39 -12.24 -18.19 -4.92
CA PRO A 39 -12.87 -18.29 -6.24
C PRO A 39 -13.50 -16.97 -6.70
N GLY A 40 -14.05 -16.18 -5.77
CA GLY A 40 -14.62 -14.86 -6.09
C GLY A 40 -13.55 -13.87 -6.53
N VAL A 41 -12.39 -13.90 -5.87
CA VAL A 41 -11.24 -13.06 -6.23
C VAL A 41 -10.64 -13.49 -7.58
N GLU A 42 -10.52 -14.80 -7.83
CA GLU A 42 -10.02 -15.32 -9.09
C GLU A 42 -10.86 -14.86 -10.29
N ASN A 43 -12.19 -14.94 -10.17
CA ASN A 43 -13.11 -14.47 -11.20
C ASN A 43 -12.94 -12.97 -11.49
N LEU A 44 -12.84 -12.14 -10.45
CA LEU A 44 -12.69 -10.69 -10.58
C LEU A 44 -11.38 -10.30 -11.25
N ILE A 45 -10.32 -11.04 -10.96
CA ILE A 45 -8.95 -10.72 -11.33
C ILE A 45 -8.55 -11.41 -12.64
N SER A 46 -9.31 -12.38 -13.13
CA SER A 46 -9.07 -13.10 -14.39
C SER A 46 -8.73 -12.19 -15.59
N THR A 47 -9.32 -11.00 -15.64
CA THR A 47 -9.11 -10.00 -16.71
C THR A 47 -7.92 -9.08 -16.50
N LEU A 48 -7.32 -9.07 -15.30
CA LEU A 48 -6.18 -8.22 -14.95
C LEU A 48 -4.86 -8.88 -15.35
N MET A 49 -3.95 -8.10 -15.92
CA MET A 49 -2.61 -8.58 -16.30
C MET A 49 -1.78 -9.13 -15.12
N LEU A 50 -2.11 -8.74 -13.89
CA LEU A 50 -1.41 -9.14 -12.66
C LEU A 50 -2.05 -10.33 -11.94
N SER A 51 -2.97 -11.05 -12.59
CA SER A 51 -3.83 -12.02 -11.92
C SER A 51 -3.08 -13.08 -11.12
N LYS A 52 -2.02 -13.62 -11.72
CA LYS A 52 -1.16 -14.63 -11.10
C LYS A 52 -0.44 -14.13 -9.84
N SER A 53 0.13 -12.92 -9.88
CA SER A 53 0.82 -12.34 -8.71
C SER A 53 -0.14 -12.12 -7.55
N ILE A 54 -1.33 -11.59 -7.85
CA ILE A 54 -2.33 -11.30 -6.82
C ILE A 54 -2.84 -12.59 -6.17
N LEU A 55 -2.98 -13.66 -6.96
CA LEU A 55 -3.38 -14.97 -6.44
C LEU A 55 -2.29 -15.61 -5.59
N ASP A 56 -1.02 -15.51 -6.00
CA ASP A 56 0.13 -15.99 -5.22
C ASP A 56 0.21 -15.27 -3.87
N ASP A 57 0.04 -13.94 -3.85
CA ASP A 57 0.04 -13.12 -2.63
C ASP A 57 -1.17 -13.45 -1.73
N LEU A 58 -2.34 -13.79 -2.31
CA LEU A 58 -3.51 -14.23 -1.56
C LEU A 58 -3.28 -15.60 -0.90
N ASN A 59 -2.66 -16.53 -1.64
CA ASN A 59 -2.31 -17.85 -1.11
C ASN A 59 -1.28 -17.75 0.02
N GLN A 60 -0.28 -16.87 -0.14
CA GLN A 60 0.69 -16.57 0.91
C GLN A 60 0.01 -15.98 2.15
N TYR A 61 -0.92 -15.03 2.00
CA TYR A 61 -1.68 -14.47 3.10
C TYR A 61 -2.46 -15.55 3.87
N ASN A 62 -3.18 -16.42 3.14
CA ASN A 62 -3.98 -17.50 3.74
C ASN A 62 -3.11 -18.55 4.46
N THR A 63 -1.90 -18.80 3.97
CA THR A 63 -1.00 -19.81 4.54
C THR A 63 -0.18 -19.26 5.71
N ALA A 64 0.32 -18.04 5.59
CA ALA A 64 1.23 -17.46 6.57
C ALA A 64 0.50 -16.86 7.77
N CYS A 65 -0.77 -16.44 7.64
CA CYS A 65 -1.58 -15.80 8.69
C CYS A 65 -0.78 -14.81 9.56
N ARG A 66 0.15 -14.07 8.93
CA ARG A 66 1.10 -13.22 9.67
C ARG A 66 0.78 -11.77 9.41
N ASP A 67 0.49 -11.09 10.51
CA ASP A 67 0.67 -9.66 10.58
C ASP A 67 2.12 -9.31 10.22
N PRO A 68 2.31 -8.19 9.52
CA PRO A 68 3.61 -7.70 9.11
C PRO A 68 4.53 -7.46 10.31
N ASP A 69 5.82 -7.68 10.10
CA ASP A 69 6.85 -7.28 11.06
C ASP A 69 6.99 -5.75 11.05
N ILE A 70 6.10 -5.09 11.80
CA ILE A 70 6.12 -3.64 11.96
C ILE A 70 7.43 -3.16 12.59
N GLU A 71 8.07 -4.01 13.38
CA GLU A 71 9.36 -3.71 13.99
C GLU A 71 10.46 -3.63 12.93
N TYR A 72 10.44 -4.50 11.92
CA TYR A 72 11.32 -4.41 10.75
C TYR A 72 11.16 -3.07 10.01
N ILE A 73 9.91 -2.66 9.76
CA ILE A 73 9.64 -1.40 9.05
C ILE A 73 10.12 -0.22 9.86
N ARG A 74 9.87 -0.24 11.17
CA ARG A 74 10.31 0.82 12.09
C ARG A 74 11.83 0.95 12.11
N SER A 75 12.58 -0.16 12.09
CA SER A 75 14.05 -0.10 12.10
C SER A 75 14.65 0.36 10.78
N HIS A 76 14.03 0.03 9.64
CA HIS A 76 14.60 0.30 8.31
C HIS A 76 14.04 1.52 7.61
N TYR A 77 12.90 2.07 8.04
CA TYR A 77 12.25 3.21 7.37
C TYR A 77 11.95 4.35 8.35
N ASN A 78 12.01 5.58 7.85
CA ASN A 78 11.76 6.78 8.65
C ASN A 78 10.25 7.07 8.78
N ILE A 79 9.51 6.13 9.38
CA ILE A 79 8.06 6.27 9.60
C ILE A 79 7.70 7.37 10.62
N GLU A 80 8.65 7.77 11.46
CA GLU A 80 8.46 8.75 12.54
C GLU A 80 8.20 10.16 12.03
N ASP A 81 8.59 10.46 10.78
CA ASP A 81 8.26 11.72 10.11
C ASP A 81 6.74 11.90 9.91
N PHE A 82 6.01 10.80 9.78
CA PHE A 82 4.57 10.80 9.50
C PHE A 82 3.72 10.48 10.73
N ILE A 83 4.23 9.63 11.63
CA ILE A 83 3.47 9.10 12.76
C ILE A 83 4.28 9.04 14.05
N TYR A 84 3.64 9.34 15.17
CA TYR A 84 4.20 9.02 16.49
C TYR A 84 3.91 7.55 16.82
N PHE A 85 4.95 6.72 16.74
CA PHE A 85 4.84 5.27 16.95
C PHE A 85 4.22 4.92 18.31
N GLY A 86 4.53 5.69 19.36
CA GLY A 86 3.99 5.46 20.70
C GLY A 86 2.47 5.64 20.84
N HIS A 87 1.81 6.31 19.89
CA HIS A 87 0.36 6.53 19.93
C HIS A 87 -0.44 5.48 19.17
N HIS A 88 0.23 4.53 18.50
CA HIS A 88 -0.41 3.56 17.62
C HIS A 88 -0.10 2.15 18.12
N GLN A 89 -1.13 1.32 18.29
CA GLN A 89 -0.93 -0.08 18.65
C GLN A 89 -0.43 -0.89 17.45
N ARG A 90 0.21 -2.04 17.71
CA ARG A 90 0.68 -2.96 16.66
C ARG A 90 -0.45 -3.39 15.73
N GLU A 91 -1.62 -3.62 16.29
CA GLU A 91 -2.83 -4.03 15.58
C GLU A 91 -3.42 -2.92 14.71
N GLU A 92 -3.13 -1.64 14.97
CA GLU A 92 -3.61 -0.52 14.16
C GLU A 92 -2.79 -0.30 12.89
N HIS A 93 -1.63 -0.95 12.80
CA HIS A 93 -0.83 -0.98 11.58
C HIS A 93 -1.40 -2.04 10.63
N GLY A 94 -1.58 -1.66 9.37
CA GLY A 94 -2.06 -2.54 8.32
C GLY A 94 -1.14 -2.55 7.12
N HIS A 95 -1.06 -3.68 6.42
CA HIS A 95 -0.36 -3.80 5.15
C HIS A 95 -1.32 -3.86 4.00
N LEU A 96 -1.06 -3.01 3.01
CA LEU A 96 -1.71 -3.07 1.72
C LEU A 96 -0.85 -3.93 0.81
N TYR A 97 -1.44 -4.95 0.20
CA TYR A 97 -0.79 -5.78 -0.82
C TYR A 97 -1.29 -5.37 -2.21
N HIS A 98 -2.61 -5.43 -2.38
CA HIS A 98 -3.25 -5.04 -3.62
C HIS A 98 -4.47 -4.17 -3.35
N PHE A 99 -4.68 -3.22 -4.25
CA PHE A 99 -5.87 -2.39 -4.29
C PHE A 99 -6.16 -2.10 -5.75
N ALA A 100 -7.22 -2.71 -6.24
CA ALA A 100 -7.76 -2.48 -7.56
C ALA A 100 -9.13 -1.81 -7.39
N LEU A 101 -9.36 -0.75 -8.15
CA LEU A 101 -10.62 -0.05 -8.20
C LEU A 101 -10.97 0.20 -9.66
N ASN A 102 -12.24 0.02 -10.00
CA ASN A 102 -12.74 0.37 -11.34
C ASN A 102 -12.51 1.88 -11.59
N PRO A 103 -11.92 2.28 -12.73
CA PRO A 103 -11.67 3.68 -13.07
C PRO A 103 -12.87 4.62 -12.91
N ILE A 104 -14.10 4.11 -13.08
CA ILE A 104 -15.35 4.88 -12.87
C ILE A 104 -15.42 5.46 -11.45
N PHE A 105 -14.84 4.79 -10.46
CA PHE A 105 -14.84 5.22 -9.07
C PHE A 105 -13.52 5.88 -8.63
N ARG A 106 -12.65 6.29 -9.57
CA ARG A 106 -11.32 6.85 -9.26
C ARG A 106 -11.38 8.09 -8.36
N HIS A 107 -12.39 8.93 -8.50
CA HIS A 107 -12.59 10.09 -7.63
C HIS A 107 -12.98 9.69 -6.20
N TYR A 108 -13.59 8.52 -6.02
CA TYR A 108 -13.96 8.00 -4.70
C TYR A 108 -12.83 7.23 -4.00
N THR A 109 -11.69 6.99 -4.63
CA THR A 109 -10.55 6.26 -4.03
C THR A 109 -10.17 6.80 -2.64
N LYS A 110 -10.22 8.12 -2.43
CA LYS A 110 -9.97 8.75 -1.12
C LYS A 110 -10.95 8.26 -0.05
N PHE A 111 -12.23 8.17 -0.39
CA PHE A 111 -13.28 7.69 0.52
C PHE A 111 -13.12 6.19 0.80
N PHE A 112 -12.78 5.39 -0.21
CA PHE A 112 -12.48 3.96 0.01
C PHE A 112 -11.32 3.76 0.97
N LEU A 113 -10.20 4.48 0.81
CA LEU A 113 -9.07 4.38 1.74
C LEU A 113 -9.46 4.81 3.17
N LYS A 114 -10.29 5.86 3.30
CA LYS A 114 -10.81 6.27 4.61
C LYS A 114 -11.69 5.19 5.25
N GLU A 115 -12.58 4.58 4.48
CA GLU A 115 -13.44 3.50 4.98
C GLU A 115 -12.63 2.24 5.31
N ILE A 116 -11.56 1.95 4.57
CA ILE A 116 -10.62 0.87 4.90
C ILE A 116 -9.98 1.06 6.28
N LEU A 117 -9.48 2.27 6.54
CA LEU A 117 -8.93 2.61 7.86
C LEU A 117 -10.02 2.54 8.95
N ARG A 118 -11.19 3.12 8.68
CA ARG A 118 -12.30 3.23 9.64
C ARG A 118 -12.89 1.87 10.03
N LEU A 119 -13.20 1.02 9.05
CA LEU A 119 -13.83 -0.29 9.27
C LEU A 119 -12.81 -1.37 9.63
N GLY A 120 -11.58 -1.26 9.14
CA GLY A 120 -10.49 -2.17 9.51
C GLY A 120 -9.86 -1.88 10.87
N PHE A 121 -10.33 -0.84 11.58
CA PHE A 121 -9.72 -0.30 12.81
C PHE A 121 -8.20 -0.11 12.67
N LYS A 122 -7.76 0.31 11.47
CA LYS A 122 -6.35 0.60 11.17
C LYS A 122 -6.13 2.10 11.15
N SER A 123 -5.05 2.53 11.76
CA SER A 123 -4.63 3.94 11.77
C SER A 123 -3.66 4.26 10.62
N CYS A 124 -2.86 3.26 10.22
CA CYS A 124 -1.79 3.38 9.24
C CYS A 124 -1.82 2.23 8.24
N LEU A 125 -1.60 2.53 6.95
CA LEU A 125 -1.42 1.53 5.92
C LEU A 125 -0.04 1.66 5.27
N TYR A 126 0.66 0.53 5.19
CA TYR A 126 1.97 0.40 4.57
C TYR A 126 1.87 -0.39 3.28
N TYR A 127 2.51 0.10 2.23
CA TYR A 127 2.54 -0.53 0.92
C TYR A 127 3.99 -0.76 0.49
N PRO A 128 4.54 -1.97 0.72
CA PRO A 128 5.86 -2.32 0.23
C PRO A 128 5.81 -2.62 -1.28
N VAL A 129 6.70 -1.96 -2.01
CA VAL A 129 6.89 -2.12 -3.46
C VAL A 129 8.19 -2.86 -3.67
N TYR A 130 8.09 -4.17 -3.86
CA TYR A 130 9.25 -5.01 -4.13
C TYR A 130 9.70 -4.84 -5.57
N SER A 131 10.96 -4.45 -5.76
CA SER A 131 11.59 -4.48 -7.09
C SER A 131 11.86 -5.94 -7.44
N HIS A 132 10.94 -6.56 -8.19
CA HIS A 132 11.06 -7.95 -8.60
C HIS A 132 12.10 -8.09 -9.72
N CYS A 133 13.37 -8.18 -9.36
CA CYS A 133 14.41 -8.67 -10.27
C CYS A 133 14.34 -10.20 -10.36
N ARG A 134 13.30 -10.75 -11.00
CA ARG A 134 13.30 -12.16 -11.41
C ARG A 134 14.03 -12.28 -12.74
N THR A 135 15.27 -12.75 -12.67
CA THR A 135 16.02 -13.40 -13.77
C THR A 135 15.95 -12.71 -15.13
N GLY A 136 16.80 -11.70 -15.33
CA GLY A 136 17.31 -11.30 -16.66
C GLY A 136 16.33 -10.63 -17.63
N LYS A 137 15.05 -10.52 -17.29
CA LYS A 137 14.08 -9.70 -18.02
C LYS A 137 13.54 -8.64 -17.06
N LEU A 138 13.69 -7.37 -17.45
CA LEU A 138 13.01 -6.25 -16.81
C LEU A 138 11.50 -6.55 -16.90
N GLN A 139 10.91 -7.14 -15.85
CA GLN A 139 9.48 -7.32 -15.84
C GLN A 139 8.82 -5.94 -15.82
N SER A 140 7.74 -5.83 -16.58
CA SER A 140 7.12 -4.57 -16.93
C SER A 140 6.80 -3.70 -15.69
N PRO A 141 6.78 -2.36 -15.82
CA PRO A 141 6.37 -1.43 -14.77
C PRO A 141 4.93 -1.65 -14.22
N TYR A 142 4.19 -2.61 -14.78
CA TYR A 142 2.86 -3.03 -14.36
C TYR A 142 2.83 -4.12 -13.30
N ALA A 143 3.92 -4.37 -12.55
CA ALA A 143 3.97 -5.35 -11.46
C ALA A 143 3.14 -4.97 -10.21
N HIS A 144 2.56 -3.77 -10.19
CA HIS A 144 1.90 -3.22 -9.01
C HIS A 144 0.44 -2.88 -9.31
N SER A 145 -0.46 -3.54 -8.59
CA SER A 145 -1.92 -3.34 -8.71
C SER A 145 -2.39 -1.93 -8.31
N LEU A 146 -1.53 -1.11 -7.69
CA LEU A 146 -1.88 0.13 -6.99
C LEU A 146 -1.87 1.40 -7.86
N THR A 147 -1.82 1.33 -9.19
CA THR A 147 -1.77 2.55 -10.03
C THR A 147 -2.96 3.49 -9.77
N SER A 148 -4.11 2.95 -9.32
CA SER A 148 -5.33 3.73 -9.04
C SER A 148 -5.29 4.57 -7.75
N ALA A 149 -4.44 4.23 -6.77
CA ALA A 149 -4.41 4.88 -5.45
C ALA A 149 -3.05 5.38 -5.00
N LEU A 150 -1.97 5.10 -5.75
CA LEU A 150 -0.61 5.47 -5.37
C LEU A 150 -0.45 6.97 -5.06
N HIS A 151 -1.19 7.84 -5.76
CA HIS A 151 -1.15 9.30 -5.52
C HIS A 151 -1.70 9.74 -4.15
N TYR A 152 -2.43 8.87 -3.45
CA TYR A 152 -2.85 9.12 -2.07
C TYR A 152 -1.78 8.72 -1.04
N LEU A 153 -0.88 7.80 -1.37
CA LEU A 153 0.21 7.39 -0.49
C LEU A 153 1.41 8.34 -0.63
N VAL A 154 2.29 8.32 0.36
CA VAL A 154 3.52 9.10 0.42
C VAL A 154 4.70 8.14 0.51
N PRO A 155 5.76 8.31 -0.30
CA PRO A 155 6.95 7.48 -0.21
C PRO A 155 7.70 7.76 1.11
N VAL A 156 8.18 6.70 1.76
CA VAL A 156 8.93 6.79 3.03
C VAL A 156 10.41 6.54 2.75
N ARG A 157 11.27 7.42 3.27
CA ARG A 157 12.72 7.28 3.14
C ARG A 157 13.23 6.06 3.93
N PRO A 158 14.12 5.24 3.36
CA PRO A 158 14.84 4.24 4.15
C PRO A 158 15.79 4.93 5.14
N ARG A 159 15.95 4.37 6.34
CA ARG A 159 16.93 4.81 7.33
C ARG A 159 18.33 4.36 6.90
N ARG A 160 19.32 5.19 7.21
CA ARG A 160 20.72 4.82 7.03
C ARG A 160 21.11 3.82 8.11
N GLN A 161 21.28 2.56 7.70
CA GLN A 161 21.64 1.48 8.61
C GLN A 161 23.16 1.49 8.87
N ILE A 162 23.54 1.38 10.15
CA ILE A 162 24.94 1.21 10.55
C ILE A 162 25.25 -0.28 10.55
N VAL A 163 26.42 -0.66 10.03
CA VAL A 163 26.91 -2.04 10.10
C VAL A 163 27.49 -2.27 11.49
N TYR A 164 26.84 -3.13 12.27
CA TYR A 164 27.25 -3.45 13.64
C TYR A 164 28.15 -4.69 13.66
N PRO A 165 29.36 -4.62 14.26
CA PRO A 165 30.20 -5.80 14.47
C PRO A 165 29.65 -6.65 15.64
N LEU A 166 28.68 -7.52 15.34
CA LEU A 166 27.92 -8.30 16.33
C LEU A 166 28.80 -9.11 17.29
N GLU A 167 29.88 -9.69 16.78
CA GLU A 167 30.84 -10.51 17.56
C GLU A 167 31.48 -9.75 18.72
N LYS A 168 31.70 -8.44 18.57
CA LYS A 168 32.35 -7.58 19.59
C LYS A 168 31.35 -6.98 20.58
N LEU A 169 30.08 -6.89 20.20
CA LEU A 169 29.05 -6.19 20.97
C LEU A 169 28.38 -7.07 22.03
N GLY A 170 28.31 -8.39 21.81
CA GLY A 170 27.72 -9.34 22.76
C GLY A 170 26.32 -8.88 23.21
N ILE A 171 26.17 -8.56 24.50
CA ILE A 171 24.91 -8.12 25.13
C ILE A 171 24.47 -6.72 24.64
N ASN A 172 25.41 -5.89 24.19
CA ASN A 172 25.13 -4.54 23.67
C ASN A 172 24.73 -4.54 22.19
N ALA A 173 24.59 -5.70 21.56
CA ALA A 173 24.16 -5.79 20.19
C ALA A 173 22.74 -5.22 20.03
N PRO A 174 22.46 -4.52 18.91
CA PRO A 174 21.13 -4.00 18.64
C PRO A 174 20.11 -5.12 18.46
N SER A 175 18.82 -4.76 18.38
CA SER A 175 17.77 -5.75 18.14
C SER A 175 18.00 -6.54 16.85
N LYS A 176 17.52 -7.79 16.84
CA LYS A 176 17.69 -8.69 15.68
C LYS A 176 17.17 -8.09 14.37
N GLU A 177 16.12 -7.29 14.44
CA GLU A 177 15.55 -6.58 13.29
C GLU A 177 16.53 -5.60 12.66
N VAL A 178 17.27 -4.83 13.47
CA VAL A 178 18.26 -3.85 13.00
C VAL A 178 19.46 -4.52 12.34
N SER A 179 19.75 -5.77 12.72
CA SER A 179 20.82 -6.57 12.14
C SER A 179 20.43 -7.35 10.88
N LYS A 180 19.14 -7.39 10.52
CA LYS A 180 18.70 -8.04 9.27
C LYS A 180 19.16 -7.19 8.08
N ASP A 181 19.52 -7.86 6.99
CA ASP A 181 19.84 -7.16 5.76
C ASP A 181 18.63 -6.37 5.24
N LEU A 182 18.93 -5.24 4.59
CA LEU A 182 17.90 -4.42 3.95
C LEU A 182 17.27 -5.20 2.80
N LEU A 183 15.98 -5.51 2.93
CA LEU A 183 15.17 -6.05 1.85
C LEU A 183 14.98 -4.95 0.81
N ASN A 184 15.25 -5.27 -0.46
CA ASN A 184 15.13 -4.34 -1.58
C ASN A 184 13.65 -4.09 -1.94
N PHE A 185 12.98 -3.23 -1.16
CA PHE A 185 11.69 -2.68 -1.51
C PHE A 185 11.65 -1.17 -1.27
N ALA A 186 10.71 -0.48 -1.92
CA ALA A 186 10.36 0.90 -1.60
C ALA A 186 9.08 0.90 -0.76
N LEU A 187 9.02 1.69 0.31
CA LEU A 187 7.86 1.75 1.18
C LEU A 187 7.01 2.98 0.87
N ASN A 188 5.73 2.78 0.65
CA ASN A 188 4.74 3.85 0.62
C ASN A 188 3.84 3.75 1.86
N HIS A 189 3.39 4.90 2.36
CA HIS A 189 2.61 5.01 3.58
C HIS A 189 1.39 5.91 3.40
N THR A 190 0.31 5.60 4.11
CA THR A 190 -0.81 6.52 4.29
C THR A 190 -1.38 6.40 5.71
N ASN A 191 -1.92 7.52 6.20
CA ASN A 191 -2.55 7.65 7.51
C ASN A 191 -3.89 8.38 7.35
N ARG A 192 -4.79 8.20 8.32
CA ARG A 192 -5.98 9.01 8.53
C ARG A 192 -5.71 10.53 8.43
N LYS A 193 -4.61 11.04 9.00
CA LYS A 193 -4.21 12.46 8.91
C LYS A 193 -3.99 12.89 7.45
N LEU A 194 -3.13 12.17 6.72
CA LEU A 194 -2.83 12.43 5.31
C LEU A 194 -4.07 12.30 4.40
N MET A 195 -5.03 11.45 4.79
CA MET A 195 -6.30 11.31 4.09
C MET A 195 -7.29 12.44 4.41
N LEU A 196 -7.13 13.17 5.51
CA LEU A 196 -7.98 14.32 5.82
C LEU A 196 -7.46 15.60 5.16
N GLU A 197 -6.15 15.73 5.02
CA GLU A 197 -5.51 16.88 4.40
C GLU A 197 -5.94 17.05 2.92
N PRO A 198 -6.25 18.28 2.48
CA PRO A 198 -6.47 18.56 1.07
C PRO A 198 -5.14 18.49 0.31
N LYS A 199 -5.08 17.70 -0.76
CA LYS A 199 -3.90 17.63 -1.63
C LYS A 199 -4.05 18.63 -2.76
N ILE A 200 -3.02 19.46 -2.97
CA ILE A 200 -2.90 20.33 -4.14
C ILE A 200 -2.12 19.55 -5.20
N THR A 201 -2.70 19.38 -6.38
CA THR A 201 -2.02 18.74 -7.50
C THR A 201 -1.18 19.76 -8.24
N VAL A 202 0.14 19.67 -8.14
CA VAL A 202 1.08 20.49 -8.92
C VAL A 202 1.43 19.75 -10.20
N ASN A 203 1.12 20.33 -11.35
CA ASN A 203 1.37 19.71 -12.66
C ASN A 203 2.68 20.27 -13.25
N ALA A 204 3.81 19.93 -12.63
CA ALA A 204 5.14 20.35 -13.08
C ALA A 204 5.83 19.22 -13.86
N LYS A 205 6.56 19.58 -14.92
CA LYS A 205 7.43 18.66 -15.66
C LYS A 205 8.87 19.05 -15.39
N ILE A 206 9.65 18.13 -14.84
CA ILE A 206 11.04 18.36 -14.45
C ILE A 206 11.91 17.43 -15.28
N VAL A 207 12.91 17.97 -15.97
CA VAL A 207 13.88 17.22 -16.76
C VAL A 207 15.25 17.41 -16.14
N VAL A 208 15.86 16.32 -15.70
CA VAL A 208 17.22 16.31 -15.15
C VAL A 208 18.15 15.77 -16.22
N VAL A 209 19.10 16.59 -16.69
CA VAL A 209 20.08 16.19 -17.70
C VAL A 209 21.36 15.76 -16.97
N GLY A 210 21.68 14.46 -17.08
CA GLY A 210 22.88 13.87 -16.47
C GLY A 210 22.55 12.89 -15.36
N ALA A 211 23.12 11.68 -15.45
CA ALA A 211 22.97 10.60 -14.48
C ALA A 211 24.13 10.56 -13.47
N SER A 212 24.69 11.71 -13.13
CA SER A 212 25.71 11.81 -12.10
C SER A 212 25.09 11.60 -10.70
N THR A 213 25.94 11.37 -9.70
CA THR A 213 25.51 11.30 -8.30
C THR A 213 24.74 12.55 -7.87
N VAL A 214 25.11 13.72 -8.40
CA VAL A 214 24.40 14.99 -8.16
C VAL A 214 22.97 14.95 -8.72
N GLY A 215 22.79 14.46 -9.95
CA GLY A 215 21.47 14.34 -10.57
C GLY A 215 20.56 13.37 -9.81
N ILE A 216 21.12 12.25 -9.35
CA ILE A 216 20.39 11.25 -8.54
C ILE A 216 20.03 11.83 -7.17
N SER A 217 20.96 12.48 -6.47
CA SER A 217 20.68 13.10 -5.17
C SER A 217 19.66 14.22 -5.26
N PHE A 218 19.63 14.98 -6.36
CA PHE A 218 18.58 15.96 -6.63
C PHE A 218 17.21 15.28 -6.78
N LEU A 219 17.10 14.21 -7.55
CA LEU A 219 15.86 13.45 -7.71
C LEU A 219 15.41 12.81 -6.39
N GLU A 220 16.33 12.23 -5.63
CA GLU A 220 16.05 11.67 -4.30
C GLU A 220 15.48 12.76 -3.37
N THR A 221 16.12 13.93 -3.37
CA THR A 221 15.63 15.07 -2.58
C THR A 221 14.23 15.47 -3.00
N LEU A 222 13.94 15.52 -4.31
CA LEU A 222 12.64 15.93 -4.84
C LEU A 222 11.52 14.93 -4.55
N VAL A 223 11.80 13.63 -4.64
CA VAL A 223 10.80 12.57 -4.39
C VAL A 223 10.34 12.56 -2.94
N PHE A 224 11.24 12.88 -2.01
CA PHE A 224 10.94 12.81 -0.58
C PHE A 224 10.83 14.18 0.10
N TRP A 225 10.82 15.28 -0.66
CA TRP A 225 10.68 16.64 -0.16
C TRP A 225 9.31 16.86 0.48
#